data_AF-A0A7K1D783-F1
#
_entry.id   AF-A0A7K1D783-F1
#
_cell.length_a   1.000
_cell.length_b   1.000
_cell.length_c   1.000
_cell.angle_alpha   90.00
_cell.angle_beta   90.00
_cell.angle_gamma   90.00
#
_symmetry.space_group_name_H-M   'P 1'
#
loop_
_entity.id
_entity.type
_entity.pdbx_description
1 polymer ?
#
loop_
_entity_poly.entity_id
_entity_poly.type
_entity_poly.pdbx_seq_one_letter_code
_entity_poly.pdbx_strand_id
1 'polypeptide(L)'
;MATDFEVFGGKEFFSSLVKDFYQEIISDPILKPMYPEDDIDGAIERLTLFLMQYWGGPTTYSDQRGHPRLRMRHAQFPIDF
;
A
#
# COMPACT_ATOMS: atom_id res chain seq x y z
N MET A 1 -23.23 11.46 -0.18
CA MET A 1 -21.99 12.17 0.18
C MET A 1 -20.86 11.55 -0.63
N ALA A 2 -19.89 12.35 -1.06
CA ALA A 2 -18.67 11.82 -1.68
C ALA A 2 -17.87 11.02 -0.65
N THR A 3 -17.22 9.95 -1.09
CA THR A 3 -16.28 9.17 -0.29
C THR A 3 -14.98 9.95 -0.08
N ASP A 4 -14.22 9.62 0.97
CA ASP A 4 -12.89 10.22 1.17
C ASP A 4 -11.96 9.93 -0.02
N PHE A 5 -12.10 8.75 -0.64
CA PHE A 5 -11.42 8.41 -1.89
C PHE A 5 -11.66 9.45 -2.99
N GLU A 6 -12.91 9.88 -3.19
CA GLU A 6 -13.26 10.91 -4.17
C GLU A 6 -12.75 12.29 -3.75
N VAL A 7 -12.87 12.64 -2.46
CA VAL A 7 -12.40 13.93 -1.91
C VAL A 7 -10.90 14.11 -2.10
N PHE A 8 -10.11 13.04 -1.93
CA PHE A 8 -8.66 13.10 -2.11
C PHE A 8 -8.20 13.10 -3.57
N GLY A 9 -9.10 12.89 -4.54
CA GLY A 9 -8.75 12.89 -5.97
C GLY A 9 -8.57 11.51 -6.57
N GLY A 10 -9.11 10.46 -5.93
CA GLY A 10 -9.25 9.14 -6.52
C GLY A 10 -7.93 8.39 -6.74
N LYS A 11 -7.90 7.55 -7.77
CA LYS A 11 -6.80 6.61 -8.03
C LYS A 11 -5.45 7.32 -8.20
N GLU A 12 -5.46 8.46 -8.88
CA GLU A 12 -4.28 9.25 -9.21
C GLU A 12 -3.57 9.73 -7.94
N PHE A 13 -4.35 10.23 -6.97
CA PHE A 13 -3.82 10.65 -5.67
C PHE A 13 -3.13 9.50 -4.93
N PHE A 14 -3.81 8.36 -4.76
CA PHE A 14 -3.25 7.22 -4.02
C PHE A 14 -2.04 6.61 -4.73
N SER A 15 -2.08 6.55 -6.06
CA SER A 15 -0.94 6.03 -6.85
C SER A 15 0.29 6.92 -6.68
N SER A 16 0.14 8.24 -6.68
CA SER A 16 1.25 9.17 -6.43
C SER A 16 1.75 9.07 -4.99
N LEU A 17 0.84 9.13 -4.01
CA LEU A 17 1.16 9.04 -2.59
C LEU A 17 2.00 7.79 -2.27
N VAL A 18 1.56 6.63 -2.76
CA VAL A 18 2.26 5.36 -2.50
C VAL A 18 3.58 5.30 -3.26
N LYS A 19 3.64 5.82 -4.49
CA LYS A 19 4.91 5.89 -5.24
C LYS A 19 5.94 6.73 -4.50
N ASP A 20 5.56 7.91 -4.01
CA ASP A 20 6.45 8.80 -3.27
C ASP A 20 6.91 8.13 -1.95
N PHE A 21 5.99 7.46 -1.24
CA PHE A 21 6.34 6.67 -0.06
C PHE A 21 7.39 5.58 -0.35
N TYR A 22 7.24 4.83 -1.45
CA TYR A 22 8.21 3.80 -1.81
C TYR A 22 9.54 4.36 -2.33
N GLN A 23 9.57 5.57 -2.91
CA GLN A 23 10.83 6.25 -3.23
C GLN A 23 11.68 6.51 -1.98
N GLU A 24 11.03 6.91 -0.88
CA GLU A 24 11.69 7.07 0.41
C GLU A 24 12.16 5.72 0.98
N ILE A 25 11.31 4.68 0.93
CA ILE A 25 11.71 3.32 1.36
C ILE A 25 12.96 2.82 0.62
N ILE A 26 12.99 2.96 -0.70
CA ILE A 26 14.10 2.47 -1.54
C ILE A 26 15.41 3.22 -1.23
N SER A 27 15.31 4.43 -0.72
CA SER A 27 16.44 5.28 -0.33
C SER A 27 16.89 5.03 1.12
N ASP A 28 16.06 4.39 1.94
CA ASP A 28 16.33 4.14 3.35
C ASP A 28 17.17 2.86 3.55
N PRO A 29 18.33 2.92 4.23
CA PRO A 29 19.21 1.77 4.40
C PRO A 29 18.68 0.69 5.37
N ILE A 30 17.70 1.01 6.22
CA ILE A 30 17.05 0.09 7.16
C ILE A 30 15.83 -0.56 6.50
N LEU A 31 15.02 0.23 5.80
CA LEU A 31 13.77 -0.26 5.21
C LEU A 31 13.99 -0.98 3.88
N LYS A 32 14.89 -0.49 3.01
CA LYS A 32 15.13 -1.13 1.70
C LYS A 32 15.43 -2.63 1.80
N PRO A 33 16.30 -3.12 2.72
CA PRO A 33 16.57 -4.55 2.86
C PRO A 33 15.37 -5.41 3.29
N MET A 34 14.26 -4.81 3.75
CA MET A 34 13.06 -5.53 4.14
C MET A 34 12.19 -5.97 2.94
N TYR A 35 12.50 -5.49 1.73
CA TYR A 35 11.75 -5.78 0.52
C TYR A 35 12.57 -6.64 -0.45
N PRO A 36 11.98 -7.66 -1.10
CA PRO A 36 12.62 -8.34 -2.22
C PRO A 36 12.93 -7.35 -3.35
N GLU A 37 14.12 -7.43 -3.94
CA GLU A 37 14.55 -6.51 -5.01
C GLU A 37 13.62 -6.54 -6.23
N ASP A 38 12.97 -7.67 -6.49
CA ASP A 38 12.10 -7.93 -7.63
C ASP A 38 10.60 -7.71 -7.36
N ASP A 39 10.20 -7.29 -6.15
CA ASP A 39 8.78 -7.16 -5.78
C ASP A 39 8.36 -5.75 -5.33
N ILE A 40 9.21 -4.73 -5.55
CA ILE A 40 8.88 -3.33 -5.20
C ILE A 40 7.61 -2.85 -5.91
N ASP A 41 7.49 -3.11 -7.22
CA ASP A 41 6.31 -2.69 -7.98
C ASP A 41 5.04 -3.39 -7.49
N GLY A 42 5.14 -4.67 -7.13
CA GLY A 42 4.04 -5.43 -6.53
C GLY A 42 3.66 -4.90 -5.14
N ALA A 43 4.64 -4.45 -4.36
CA ALA A 43 4.41 -3.86 -3.04
C ALA A 43 3.70 -2.48 -3.15
N ILE A 44 4.11 -1.65 -4.12
CA ILE A 44 3.45 -0.38 -4.49
C ILE A 44 1.99 -0.64 -4.89
N GLU A 45 1.73 -1.60 -5.78
CA GLU A 45 0.38 -1.90 -6.24
C GLU A 45 -0.51 -2.35 -5.07
N ARG A 46 -0.03 -3.27 -4.23
CA ARG A 46 -0.81 -3.80 -3.11
C ARG A 46 -1.17 -2.73 -2.10
N LEU A 47 -0.25 -1.81 -1.77
CA LEU A 47 -0.55 -0.70 -0.86
C LEU A 47 -1.50 0.31 -1.49
N THR A 48 -1.32 0.62 -2.78
CA THR A 48 -2.22 1.51 -3.53
C THR A 48 -3.66 0.98 -3.50
N LEU A 49 -3.86 -0.29 -3.90
CA LEU A 49 -5.18 -0.91 -3.91
C LEU A 49 -5.79 -0.98 -2.50
N PHE A 50 -4.98 -1.28 -1.48
CA PHE A 50 -5.44 -1.31 -0.10
C PHE A 50 -5.96 0.05 0.37
N LEU A 51 -5.18 1.13 0.15
CA LEU A 51 -5.57 2.47 0.58
C LEU A 51 -6.79 2.98 -0.18
N MET A 52 -6.86 2.74 -1.49
CA MET A 52 -8.05 3.06 -2.29
C MET A 52 -9.30 2.41 -1.69
N GLN A 53 -9.25 1.11 -1.42
CA GLN A 53 -10.37 0.39 -0.82
C GLN A 53 -10.70 0.91 0.60
N TYR A 54 -9.68 1.16 1.41
CA TYR A 54 -9.85 1.62 2.80
C TYR A 54 -10.61 2.94 2.88
N TRP A 55 -10.35 3.86 1.94
CA TRP A 55 -10.99 5.18 1.89
C TRP A 55 -12.30 5.23 1.08
N GLY A 56 -12.88 4.07 0.77
CA GLY A 56 -14.20 3.96 0.13
C GLY A 56 -14.16 3.89 -1.40
N GLY A 57 -12.99 3.70 -2.00
CA GLY A 57 -12.82 3.39 -3.42
C GLY A 57 -13.13 1.92 -3.77
N PRO A 58 -12.71 1.45 -4.96
CA PRO A 58 -12.97 0.09 -5.44
C PRO A 58 -12.45 -1.02 -4.50
N THR A 59 -13.15 -2.16 -4.46
CA THR A 59 -12.81 -3.34 -3.63
C THR A 59 -11.72 -4.23 -4.22
N THR A 60 -11.01 -3.76 -5.24
CA THR A 60 -10.06 -4.54 -6.03
C THR A 60 -9.00 -5.25 -5.17
N TYR A 61 -8.54 -4.63 -4.08
CA TYR A 61 -7.61 -5.29 -3.15
C TYR A 61 -8.21 -6.57 -2.57
N SER A 62 -9.42 -6.50 -2.03
CA SER A 62 -10.09 -7.66 -1.45
C SER A 62 -10.52 -8.67 -2.49
N ASP A 63 -10.88 -8.24 -3.69
CA ASP A 63 -11.21 -9.15 -4.79
C ASP A 63 -10.00 -9.99 -5.22
N GLN A 64 -8.80 -9.39 -5.23
CA GLN A 64 -7.57 -10.08 -5.62
C GLN A 64 -6.88 -10.82 -4.45
N ARG A 65 -7.00 -10.30 -3.23
CA ARG A 65 -6.17 -10.74 -2.08
C ARG A 65 -7.00 -11.25 -0.91
N GLY A 66 -8.32 -11.18 -0.95
CA GLY A 66 -9.20 -11.49 0.16
C GLY A 66 -9.13 -10.48 1.31
N HIS A 67 -9.59 -10.89 2.49
CA HIS A 67 -9.63 -10.03 3.67
C HIS A 67 -8.22 -9.49 4.04
N PRO A 68 -8.06 -8.18 4.34
CA PRO A 68 -6.75 -7.57 4.55
C PRO A 68 -5.87 -8.23 5.61
N ARG A 69 -6.44 -8.54 6.79
CA ARG A 69 -5.74 -9.25 7.89
C ARG A 69 -4.30 -8.75 8.09
N LEU A 70 -4.13 -7.42 8.15
CA LEU A 70 -2.83 -6.76 8.03
C LEU A 70 -1.81 -7.27 9.05
N ARG A 71 -2.19 -7.40 10.33
CA ARG A 71 -1.30 -7.95 11.38
C ARG A 71 -0.76 -9.34 11.01
N MET A 72 -1.60 -10.23 10.47
CA MET A 72 -1.16 -11.56 10.06
C MET A 72 -0.18 -11.49 8.88
N ARG A 73 -0.45 -10.65 7.88
CA ARG A 73 0.44 -10.50 6.71
C ARG A 73 1.79 -9.89 7.06
N HIS A 74 1.87 -9.11 8.13
CA HIS A 74 3.10 -8.49 8.61
C HIS A 74 3.79 -9.28 9.73
N ALA A 75 3.18 -10.36 10.25
CA ALA A 75 3.67 -11.09 11.42
C ALA A 75 5.05 -11.75 11.24
N GLN A 76 5.46 -11.98 9.98
CA GLN A 76 6.75 -12.59 9.64
C GLN A 76 7.91 -11.57 9.62
N PHE A 77 7.62 -10.27 9.71
CA PHE A 77 8.62 -9.22 9.66
C PHE A 77 8.84 -8.63 11.06
N PRO A 78 10.09 -8.39 11.48
CA PRO A 78 10.37 -7.69 12.73
C PRO A 78 10.04 -6.21 12.54
N ILE A 79 8.92 -5.76 13.13
CA ILE A 79 8.48 -4.37 13.12
C ILE A 79 8.38 -3.92 14.58
N ASP A 80 9.31 -3.05 14.99
CA ASP A 80 9.42 -2.50 16.34
C ASP A 80 9.26 -0.95 16.35
N PHE A 81 9.41 -0.35 17.52
CA PHE A 81 9.20 1.08 17.80
C PHE A 81 10.52 1.77 18.17
#